data_AF-A0A8B8IB58-F1
#
_entry.id   AF-A0A8B8IB58-F1
#
_cell.length_a   1.000
_cell.length_b   1.000
_cell.length_c   1.000
_cell.angle_alpha   90.00
_cell.angle_beta   90.00
_cell.angle_gamma   90.00
#
_symmetry.space_group_name_H-M   'P 1'
#
loop_
_entity.id
_entity.type
_entity.pdbx_description
1 polymer ?
#
loop_
_entity_poly.entity_id
_entity_poly.type
_entity_poly.pdbx_seq_one_letter_code
_entity_poly.pdbx_strand_id
1 'polypeptide(L)'
;MDVMCKNIIFVSSLAVLSSVLAKDICRNDAKCLPLEECTDLYNRLQRDPDVFIINLLKKLHCGFDAAKKPQVCCPPHFRNVETMLRLPEVNFNPMELIPDWKTCGIQNNDRIVGGTETELDEHPWMALLRYDKPKGSGFYCGGVLISSKYVLTAAHCIKGADLPKNWKLSQVRLGEWNVTSKKDCYLDDCSPPVLDIPVEEVIAHEGYSADDNNQQNDIALIRLSTKVEFNDFVKPICLPITPELRNNLFDGYYMEVAGWGKTETSNLLRMLN
;
A
#
# COMPACT_ATOMS: atom_id res chain seq x y z
N MET A 1 -72.68 -24.57 -20.42
CA MET A 1 -71.68 -23.54 -20.73
C MET A 1 -70.54 -24.25 -21.44
N ASP A 2 -70.78 -24.72 -22.66
CA ASP A 2 -70.58 -23.97 -23.93
C ASP A 2 -69.08 -23.92 -24.28
N VAL A 3 -68.56 -24.83 -25.11
CA VAL A 3 -68.58 -24.88 -26.59
C VAL A 3 -67.34 -24.21 -27.22
N MET A 4 -66.49 -25.09 -27.77
CA MET A 4 -65.75 -25.00 -29.05
C MET A 4 -64.43 -24.20 -29.21
N CYS A 5 -63.53 -24.92 -29.90
CA CYS A 5 -62.76 -24.52 -31.10
C CYS A 5 -61.26 -24.16 -31.00
N LYS A 6 -60.46 -25.15 -31.44
CA LYS A 6 -59.54 -25.14 -32.61
C LYS A 6 -58.70 -23.88 -32.90
N ASN A 7 -57.38 -24.09 -33.03
CA ASN A 7 -56.56 -23.90 -34.25
C ASN A 7 -55.07 -24.25 -33.90
N ILE A 8 -54.35 -25.17 -34.55
CA ILE A 8 -53.87 -25.31 -35.95
C ILE A 8 -52.64 -24.44 -36.27
N ILE A 9 -51.53 -25.15 -36.59
CA ILE A 9 -50.39 -24.84 -37.53
C ILE A 9 -49.02 -24.32 -37.00
N PHE A 10 -48.06 -25.26 -37.12
CA PHE A 10 -46.69 -25.26 -37.68
C PHE A 10 -45.64 -24.18 -37.32
N VAL A 11 -44.56 -24.71 -36.73
CA VAL A 11 -43.13 -24.64 -37.13
C VAL A 11 -42.53 -23.26 -37.42
N SER A 12 -41.60 -22.83 -36.55
CA SER A 12 -40.26 -22.44 -37.00
C SER A 12 -39.31 -22.25 -35.81
N SER A 13 -38.13 -22.85 -35.99
CA SER A 13 -36.85 -22.63 -35.34
C SER A 13 -36.57 -21.20 -34.85
N LEU A 14 -36.17 -21.08 -33.59
CA LEU A 14 -35.21 -20.08 -33.12
C LEU A 14 -34.19 -20.75 -32.19
N ALA A 15 -33.18 -21.37 -32.80
CA ALA A 15 -31.87 -21.48 -32.19
C ALA A 15 -31.23 -20.09 -32.28
N VAL A 16 -31.31 -19.31 -31.20
CA VAL A 16 -30.58 -18.05 -31.08
C VAL A 16 -29.94 -17.98 -29.70
N LEU A 17 -28.62 -18.12 -29.74
CA LEU A 17 -27.60 -17.56 -28.86
C LEU A 17 -27.89 -17.47 -27.36
N SER A 18 -27.21 -18.33 -26.61
CA SER A 18 -26.44 -17.85 -25.47
C SER A 18 -25.14 -18.66 -25.38
N SER A 19 -24.17 -18.31 -26.24
CA SER A 19 -22.76 -18.52 -25.95
C SER A 19 -22.38 -17.66 -24.74
N VAL A 20 -22.81 -18.06 -23.55
CA VAL A 20 -22.39 -17.47 -22.27
C VAL A 20 -21.59 -18.56 -21.56
N LEU A 21 -20.41 -18.85 -22.10
CA LEU A 21 -19.40 -19.69 -21.49
C LEU A 21 -18.07 -18.97 -21.64
N ALA A 22 -17.83 -18.03 -20.72
CA ALA A 22 -16.53 -17.58 -20.22
C ALA A 22 -16.74 -16.23 -19.50
N LYS A 23 -17.23 -16.28 -18.26
CA LYS A 23 -17.31 -15.09 -17.39
C LYS A 23 -15.90 -14.84 -16.84
N ASP A 24 -15.22 -13.86 -17.42
CA ASP A 24 -14.10 -13.05 -16.93
C ASP A 24 -13.22 -13.63 -15.80
N ILE A 25 -12.17 -14.35 -16.20
CA ILE A 25 -11.05 -14.71 -15.30
C ILE A 25 -10.22 -13.46 -14.92
N CYS A 26 -10.28 -12.42 -15.75
CA CYS A 26 -9.49 -11.20 -15.60
C CYS A 26 -10.38 -10.02 -15.18
N ARG A 27 -9.87 -9.14 -14.30
CA ARG A 27 -10.58 -7.93 -13.83
C ARG A 27 -10.14 -6.69 -14.62
N ASN A 28 -10.94 -5.61 -14.56
CA ASN A 28 -10.59 -4.27 -15.08
C ASN A 28 -10.20 -4.26 -16.57
N ASP A 29 -11.05 -4.81 -17.44
CA ASP A 29 -10.88 -4.86 -18.91
C ASP A 29 -9.62 -5.59 -19.43
N ALA A 30 -8.90 -6.26 -18.53
CA ALA A 30 -7.80 -7.13 -18.89
C ALA A 30 -8.33 -8.37 -19.62
N LYS A 31 -7.60 -8.79 -20.66
CA LYS A 31 -7.92 -10.00 -21.42
C LYS A 31 -6.92 -11.09 -21.11
N CYS A 32 -7.39 -12.32 -20.98
CA CYS A 32 -6.51 -13.48 -20.85
C CYS A 32 -5.89 -13.79 -22.22
N LEU A 33 -4.60 -13.53 -22.38
CA LEU A 33 -3.87 -13.67 -23.65
C LEU A 33 -2.50 -14.34 -23.41
N PRO A 34 -1.88 -14.96 -24.43
CA PRO A 34 -0.50 -15.43 -24.36
C PRO A 34 0.45 -14.31 -23.94
N LEU A 35 1.50 -14.64 -23.19
CA LEU A 35 2.45 -13.63 -22.68
C LEU A 35 3.11 -12.85 -23.81
N GLU A 36 3.41 -13.51 -24.93
CA GLU A 36 4.01 -12.90 -26.12
C GLU A 36 3.11 -11.84 -26.77
N GLU A 37 1.78 -11.92 -26.57
CA GLU A 37 0.80 -10.93 -27.03
C GLU A 37 0.62 -9.78 -26.03
N CYS A 38 1.16 -9.89 -24.82
CA CYS A 38 1.25 -8.82 -23.83
C CYS A 38 2.60 -8.10 -23.93
N THR A 39 2.80 -7.43 -25.06
CA THR A 39 4.11 -6.99 -25.56
C THR A 39 4.99 -6.24 -24.55
N ASP A 40 4.44 -5.32 -23.75
CA ASP A 40 5.22 -4.59 -22.74
C ASP A 40 5.70 -5.47 -21.59
N LEU A 41 4.84 -6.36 -21.11
CA LEU A 41 5.16 -7.30 -20.04
C LEU A 41 6.19 -8.34 -20.51
N TYR A 42 6.05 -8.80 -21.75
CA TYR A 42 7.02 -9.68 -22.41
C TYR A 42 8.39 -9.00 -22.60
N ASN A 43 8.40 -7.76 -23.10
CA ASN A 43 9.63 -7.00 -23.30
C ASN A 43 10.38 -6.73 -21.99
N ARG A 44 9.65 -6.49 -20.89
CA ARG A 44 10.26 -6.30 -19.57
C ARG A 44 10.87 -7.59 -19.03
N LEU A 45 10.18 -8.73 -19.18
CA LEU A 45 10.70 -10.05 -18.81
C LEU A 45 11.99 -10.39 -19.59
N GLN A 46 12.05 -10.04 -20.88
CA GLN A 46 13.23 -10.30 -21.72
C GLN A 46 14.44 -9.43 -21.35
N ARG A 47 14.22 -8.21 -20.86
CA ARG A 47 15.31 -7.29 -20.47
C ARG A 47 15.86 -7.57 -19.07
N ASP A 48 14.99 -7.92 -18.12
CA ASP A 48 15.37 -8.10 -16.73
C ASP A 48 14.46 -9.13 -16.03
N PRO A 49 14.83 -10.42 -16.02
CA PRO A 49 14.05 -11.48 -15.40
C PRO A 49 14.24 -11.49 -13.86
N ASP A 50 13.74 -10.44 -13.20
CA ASP A 50 13.71 -10.31 -11.75
C ASP A 50 12.69 -11.29 -11.13
N VAL A 51 13.02 -11.79 -9.92
CA VAL A 51 12.14 -12.58 -9.04
C VAL A 51 10.77 -11.91 -8.85
N PHE A 52 10.74 -10.57 -8.79
CA PHE A 52 9.50 -9.80 -8.72
C PHE A 52 8.59 -10.03 -9.95
N ILE A 53 9.16 -9.96 -11.15
CA ILE A 53 8.42 -10.15 -12.41
C ILE A 53 7.89 -11.58 -12.51
N ILE A 54 8.65 -12.57 -12.05
CA ILE A 54 8.22 -13.97 -12.02
C ILE A 54 7.01 -14.15 -11.10
N ASN A 55 7.01 -13.55 -9.91
CA ASN A 55 5.88 -13.63 -8.98
C ASN A 55 4.65 -12.87 -9.49
N LEU A 56 4.85 -11.73 -10.14
CA LEU A 56 3.78 -11.00 -10.82
C LEU A 56 3.13 -11.85 -11.93
N LEU A 57 3.93 -12.52 -12.76
CA LEU A 57 3.42 -13.41 -13.81
C LEU A 57 2.60 -14.58 -13.25
N LYS A 58 3.01 -15.15 -12.11
CA LYS A 58 2.23 -16.18 -11.40
C LYS A 58 0.87 -15.65 -10.94
N LYS A 59 0.81 -14.41 -10.45
CA LYS A 59 -0.44 -13.77 -10.01
C LYS A 59 -1.35 -13.39 -11.16
N LEU A 60 -0.78 -13.04 -12.31
CA LEU A 60 -1.53 -12.67 -13.52
C LEU A 60 -1.94 -13.90 -14.35
N HIS A 61 -1.47 -15.10 -14.02
CA HIS A 61 -1.80 -16.31 -14.75
C HIS A 61 -3.31 -16.56 -14.77
N CYS A 62 -3.86 -16.66 -15.98
CA CYS A 62 -5.31 -16.76 -16.21
C CYS A 62 -5.73 -18.05 -16.91
N GLY A 63 -4.77 -18.93 -17.24
CA GLY A 63 -5.05 -20.22 -17.85
C GLY A 63 -3.99 -20.63 -18.86
N PHE A 64 -4.32 -21.67 -19.63
CA PHE A 64 -3.49 -22.14 -20.73
C PHE A 64 -4.29 -22.07 -22.03
N ASP A 65 -3.60 -21.75 -23.13
CA ASP A 65 -4.19 -21.79 -24.46
C ASP A 65 -4.38 -23.23 -24.97
N ALA A 66 -4.94 -23.38 -26.17
CA ALA A 66 -5.14 -24.68 -26.82
C ALA A 66 -3.83 -25.45 -27.07
N ALA A 67 -2.69 -24.75 -27.13
CA ALA A 67 -1.35 -25.32 -27.28
C ALA A 67 -0.64 -25.58 -25.94
N LYS A 68 -1.35 -25.45 -24.80
CA LYS A 68 -0.82 -25.57 -23.44
C LYS A 68 0.22 -24.51 -23.07
N LYS A 69 0.23 -23.35 -23.73
CA LYS A 69 1.07 -22.21 -23.33
C LYS A 69 0.39 -21.39 -22.23
N PRO A 70 1.13 -20.91 -21.22
CA PRO A 70 0.56 -20.11 -20.15
C PRO A 70 0.08 -18.75 -20.68
N GLN A 71 -1.10 -18.35 -20.23
CA GLN A 71 -1.74 -17.06 -20.55
C GLN A 71 -1.79 -16.18 -19.29
N VAL A 72 -1.73 -14.87 -19.50
CA VAL A 72 -1.79 -13.87 -18.44
C VAL A 72 -2.91 -12.87 -18.69
N CYS A 73 -3.52 -12.36 -17.61
CA CYS A 73 -4.42 -11.23 -17.68
C CYS A 73 -3.64 -9.99 -18.11
N CYS A 74 -3.78 -9.61 -19.37
CA CYS A 74 -3.11 -8.45 -19.97
C CYS A 74 -4.07 -7.25 -20.05
N PRO A 75 -3.84 -6.20 -19.24
CA PRO A 75 -4.55 -4.93 -19.32
C PRO A 75 -4.46 -4.25 -20.70
N PRO A 76 -5.46 -3.45 -21.10
CA PRO A 76 -5.50 -2.78 -22.41
C PRO A 76 -4.27 -1.97 -22.77
N HIS A 77 -3.64 -1.31 -21.79
CA HIS A 77 -2.48 -0.47 -21.99
C HIS A 77 -1.21 -1.24 -22.36
N PHE A 78 -1.14 -2.55 -22.06
CA PHE A 78 0.02 -3.40 -22.37
C PHE A 78 -0.16 -4.22 -23.66
N ARG A 79 -1.29 -4.08 -24.37
CA ARG A 79 -1.64 -4.91 -25.54
C ARG A 79 -1.13 -4.36 -26.88
N ASN A 80 -0.97 -3.04 -27.04
CA ASN A 80 -0.74 -2.44 -28.37
C ASN A 80 0.33 -1.34 -28.37
N VAL A 81 1.32 -1.47 -29.27
CA VAL A 81 2.31 -0.44 -29.62
C VAL A 81 1.67 0.71 -30.42
N GLU A 82 0.56 0.46 -31.12
CA GLU A 82 -0.04 1.43 -32.05
C GLU A 82 -0.82 2.58 -31.36
N THR A 83 -1.11 2.45 -30.07
CA THR A 83 -1.77 3.52 -29.28
C THR A 83 -0.77 4.54 -28.72
N MET A 84 0.53 4.42 -29.06
CA MET A 84 1.55 5.41 -28.71
C MET A 84 1.51 6.69 -29.57
N LEU A 85 0.75 6.75 -30.66
CA LEU A 85 0.73 7.94 -31.52
C LEU A 85 -0.33 8.98 -31.14
N ARG A 86 -1.17 8.76 -30.12
CA ARG A 86 -2.22 9.72 -29.72
C ARG A 86 -2.51 9.86 -28.22
N LEU A 87 -1.79 9.16 -27.35
CA LEU A 87 -1.86 9.40 -25.91
C LEU A 87 -0.65 10.25 -25.52
N PRO A 88 -0.81 11.37 -24.79
CA PRO A 88 0.33 12.00 -24.16
C PRO A 88 0.99 10.93 -23.31
N GLU A 89 2.31 10.77 -23.45
CA GLU A 89 3.11 9.92 -22.57
C GLU A 89 2.71 10.26 -21.14
N VAL A 90 1.94 9.38 -20.48
CA VAL A 90 1.94 9.40 -19.02
C VAL A 90 3.28 8.80 -18.68
N ASN A 91 4.27 9.67 -18.64
CA ASN A 91 5.62 9.39 -18.20
C ASN A 91 5.50 9.09 -16.70
N PHE A 92 5.02 7.90 -16.37
CA PHE A 92 4.79 7.46 -15.00
C PHE A 92 6.16 7.20 -14.41
N ASN A 93 6.85 8.27 -14.02
CA ASN A 93 8.08 8.17 -13.29
C ASN A 93 7.70 7.70 -11.87
N PRO A 94 8.10 6.49 -11.44
CA PRO A 94 7.79 6.03 -10.09
C PRO A 94 8.34 6.97 -9.01
N MET A 95 9.32 7.83 -9.34
CA MET A 95 9.79 8.90 -8.45
C MET A 95 8.76 10.03 -8.23
N GLU A 96 7.74 10.21 -9.07
CA GLU A 96 6.69 11.21 -8.81
C GLU A 96 5.77 10.81 -7.63
N LEU A 97 5.76 9.53 -7.26
CA LEU A 97 5.01 9.05 -6.10
C LEU A 97 5.73 9.31 -4.77
N ILE A 98 7.05 9.54 -4.82
CA ILE A 98 7.88 9.79 -3.65
C ILE A 98 8.23 11.29 -3.64
N PRO A 99 7.95 12.02 -2.56
CA PRO A 99 8.29 13.44 -2.46
C PRO A 99 9.80 13.66 -2.63
N ASP A 100 10.15 14.80 -3.20
CA ASP A 100 11.55 15.20 -3.30
C ASP A 100 12.14 15.59 -1.94
N TRP A 101 13.46 15.76 -1.90
CA TRP A 101 14.20 16.15 -0.70
C TRP A 101 13.84 17.54 -0.16
N LYS A 102 13.12 18.37 -0.93
CA LYS A 102 12.60 19.67 -0.46
C LYS A 102 11.28 19.54 0.30
N THR A 103 10.70 18.34 0.28
CA THR A 103 9.40 18.04 0.89
C THR A 103 9.54 16.96 1.97
N CYS A 104 10.38 15.95 1.74
CA CYS A 104 10.59 14.86 2.68
C CYS A 104 11.74 15.12 3.66
N GLY A 105 11.71 14.47 4.82
CA GLY A 105 12.83 14.45 5.77
C GLY A 105 13.14 15.79 6.44
N ILE A 106 12.23 16.78 6.32
CA ILE A 106 12.36 18.07 6.98
C ILE A 106 11.86 17.92 8.42
N GLN A 107 12.79 18.02 9.36
CA GLN A 107 12.51 18.19 10.79
C GLN A 107 12.50 19.68 11.11
N ASN A 108 11.56 20.08 11.96
CA ASN A 108 11.63 21.36 12.66
C ASN A 108 12.36 21.03 13.96
N ASN A 109 13.61 21.47 14.13
CA ASN A 109 14.43 21.04 15.26
C ASN A 109 15.26 22.21 15.82
N ASP A 110 14.97 22.64 17.04
CA ASP A 110 15.89 23.37 17.92
C ASP A 110 16.54 22.37 18.91
N ARG A 111 17.36 21.49 18.35
CA ARG A 111 18.06 20.35 18.95
C ARG A 111 18.38 20.45 20.46
N ILE A 112 17.78 19.57 21.28
CA ILE A 112 18.36 19.14 22.57
C ILE A 112 18.73 17.65 22.50
N VAL A 113 20.01 17.35 22.66
CA VAL A 113 20.58 15.99 22.63
C VAL A 113 20.50 15.37 24.03
N GLY A 114 19.79 14.26 24.18
CA GLY A 114 19.85 13.44 25.40
C GLY A 114 18.57 12.69 25.79
N GLY A 115 17.89 11.99 24.87
CA GLY A 115 16.81 11.03 25.19
C GLY A 115 15.69 11.62 26.06
N THR A 116 15.05 12.67 25.55
CA THR A 116 13.99 13.42 26.23
C THR A 116 12.72 13.47 25.36
N GLU A 117 11.61 13.93 25.94
CA GLU A 117 10.38 14.21 25.20
C GLU A 117 10.67 15.05 23.94
N THR A 118 10.13 14.64 22.79
CA THR A 118 10.36 15.35 21.52
C THR A 118 9.65 16.69 21.54
N GLU A 119 10.07 17.60 20.66
CA GLU A 119 9.26 18.76 20.33
C GLU A 119 7.98 18.34 19.59
N LEU A 120 7.02 19.27 19.51
CA LEU A 120 5.65 19.01 19.03
C LEU A 120 5.59 18.57 17.55
N ASP A 121 6.58 18.99 16.76
CA ASP A 121 6.68 18.81 15.30
C ASP A 121 8.05 18.25 14.87
N GLU A 122 8.80 17.64 15.78
CA GLU A 122 10.16 17.15 15.53
C GLU A 122 10.20 15.98 14.51
N HIS A 123 9.17 15.13 14.53
CA HIS A 123 9.07 13.96 13.66
C HIS A 123 7.71 13.88 12.95
N PRO A 124 7.44 14.77 11.99
CA PRO A 124 6.12 14.94 11.38
C PRO A 124 5.71 13.77 10.47
N TRP A 125 6.60 12.82 10.22
CA TRP A 125 6.32 11.60 9.47
C TRP A 125 5.79 10.47 10.34
N MET A 126 5.84 10.58 11.66
CA MET A 126 5.46 9.49 12.53
C MET A 126 3.97 9.17 12.43
N ALA A 127 3.67 7.89 12.33
CA ALA A 127 2.32 7.37 12.17
C ALA A 127 2.01 6.33 13.25
N LEU A 128 0.82 6.42 13.85
CA LEU A 128 0.29 5.40 14.75
C LEU A 128 -0.74 4.53 14.02
N LEU A 129 -0.61 3.21 14.18
CA LEU A 129 -1.50 2.24 13.54
C LEU A 129 -2.60 1.83 14.52
N ARG A 130 -3.86 2.18 14.18
CA ARG A 130 -5.04 1.91 15.00
C ARG A 130 -5.71 0.61 14.57
N TYR A 131 -5.90 -0.29 15.52
CA TYR A 131 -6.57 -1.57 15.31
C TYR A 131 -7.94 -1.55 15.97
N ASP A 132 -8.97 -1.93 15.23
CA ASP A 132 -10.26 -2.31 15.79
C ASP A 132 -10.14 -3.69 16.42
N LYS A 133 -10.68 -3.83 17.62
CA LYS A 133 -10.61 -5.01 18.49
C LYS A 133 -12.03 -5.39 18.92
N PRO A 134 -12.28 -6.62 19.40
CA PRO A 134 -13.62 -6.99 19.89
C PRO A 134 -14.17 -6.09 20.99
N LYS A 135 -13.30 -5.43 21.76
CA LYS A 135 -13.65 -4.53 22.86
C LYS A 135 -13.09 -3.12 22.63
N GLY A 136 -13.38 -2.53 21.48
CA GLY A 136 -13.02 -1.15 21.14
C GLY A 136 -11.85 -1.08 20.16
N SER A 137 -10.90 -0.19 20.40
CA SER A 137 -9.77 0.04 19.50
C SER A 137 -8.53 0.46 20.26
N GLY A 138 -7.35 0.33 19.66
CA GLY A 138 -6.15 0.95 20.20
C GLY A 138 -4.99 0.92 19.23
N PHE A 139 -3.95 1.67 19.59
CA PHE A 139 -2.68 1.68 18.87
C PHE A 139 -1.79 0.52 19.35
N TYR A 140 -0.99 -0.04 18.44
CA TYR A 140 -0.09 -1.15 18.76
C TYR A 140 1.22 -1.08 17.98
N CYS A 141 1.17 -0.65 16.74
CA CYS A 141 2.33 -0.45 15.89
C CYS A 141 2.49 1.01 15.46
N GLY A 142 3.71 1.34 15.05
CA GLY A 142 4.03 2.58 14.36
C GLY A 142 4.26 2.40 12.86
N GLY A 143 4.49 3.51 12.18
CA GLY A 143 4.94 3.56 10.80
C GLY A 143 5.45 4.96 10.48
N VAL A 144 5.84 5.17 9.23
CA VAL A 144 6.29 6.47 8.74
C VAL A 144 5.57 6.85 7.44
N LEU A 145 5.09 8.08 7.35
CA LEU A 145 4.54 8.64 6.13
C LEU A 145 5.66 8.78 5.10
N ILE A 146 5.49 8.22 3.91
CA ILE A 146 6.50 8.29 2.83
C ILE A 146 5.98 9.05 1.60
N SER A 147 4.68 9.32 1.54
CA SER A 147 4.06 10.18 0.54
C SER A 147 2.68 10.63 1.02
N SER A 148 1.97 11.43 0.23
CA SER A 148 0.62 11.91 0.60
C SER A 148 -0.42 10.78 0.68
N LYS A 149 -0.11 9.55 0.26
CA LYS A 149 -1.07 8.43 0.28
C LYS A 149 -0.52 7.13 0.86
N TYR A 150 0.75 7.08 1.24
CA TYR A 150 1.40 5.84 1.68
C TYR A 150 2.15 6.01 2.99
N VAL A 151 1.93 5.04 3.87
CA VAL A 151 2.70 4.83 5.10
C VAL A 151 3.51 3.54 4.94
N LEU A 152 4.78 3.59 5.32
CA LEU A 152 5.66 2.45 5.43
C LEU A 152 5.64 1.92 6.86
N THR A 153 5.56 0.61 7.03
CA THR A 153 5.58 -0.06 8.34
C THR A 153 6.19 -1.46 8.20
N ALA A 154 6.23 -2.21 9.29
CA ALA A 154 6.63 -3.61 9.31
C ALA A 154 5.48 -4.53 8.85
N ALA A 155 5.80 -5.66 8.23
CA ALA A 155 4.82 -6.66 7.82
C ALA A 155 4.21 -7.40 9.01
N HIS A 156 4.95 -7.56 10.11
CA HIS A 156 4.42 -8.13 11.35
C HIS A 156 3.31 -7.25 11.94
N CYS A 157 3.32 -5.94 11.71
CA CYS A 157 2.23 -5.04 12.09
C CYS A 157 0.94 -5.26 11.28
N ILE A 158 0.98 -6.04 10.20
CA ILE A 158 -0.20 -6.37 9.38
C ILE A 158 -0.67 -7.80 9.63
N LYS A 159 0.26 -8.75 9.65
CA LYS A 159 -0.04 -10.19 9.71
C LYS A 159 0.96 -10.98 10.57
N GLY A 160 1.58 -10.35 11.56
CA GLY A 160 2.50 -10.98 12.51
C GLY A 160 1.81 -12.04 13.37
N ALA A 161 2.59 -12.99 13.88
CA ALA A 161 2.09 -14.08 14.73
C ALA A 161 1.59 -13.60 16.09
N ASP A 162 2.10 -12.46 16.57
CA ASP A 162 1.73 -11.80 17.82
C ASP A 162 0.45 -10.96 17.70
N LEU A 163 0.01 -10.63 16.48
CA LEU A 163 -1.26 -9.94 16.25
C LEU A 163 -2.45 -10.89 16.40
N PRO A 164 -3.40 -10.61 17.30
CA PRO A 164 -4.61 -11.42 17.42
C PRO A 164 -5.42 -11.42 16.12
N LYS A 165 -5.84 -12.59 15.66
CA LYS A 165 -6.56 -12.77 14.37
C LYS A 165 -7.86 -11.96 14.22
N ASN A 166 -8.43 -11.51 15.33
CA ASN A 166 -9.65 -10.71 15.38
C ASN A 166 -9.38 -9.20 15.49
N TRP A 167 -8.12 -8.77 15.40
CA TRP A 167 -7.75 -7.37 15.28
C TRP A 167 -7.69 -7.01 13.81
N LYS A 168 -8.20 -5.81 13.48
CA LYS A 168 -8.17 -5.29 12.13
C LYS A 168 -7.54 -3.91 12.14
N LEU A 169 -6.44 -3.74 11.41
CA LEU A 169 -5.90 -2.41 11.14
C LEU A 169 -6.96 -1.59 10.39
N SER A 170 -7.44 -0.51 11.01
CA SER A 170 -8.59 0.26 10.52
C SER A 170 -8.21 1.66 10.08
N GLN A 171 -7.29 2.31 10.81
CA GLN A 171 -6.89 3.68 10.58
C GLN A 171 -5.40 3.90 10.85
N VAL A 172 -4.86 4.95 10.24
CA VAL A 172 -3.57 5.55 10.54
C VAL A 172 -3.82 6.91 11.18
N ARG A 173 -3.16 7.19 12.30
CA ARG A 173 -3.12 8.54 12.90
C ARG A 173 -1.81 9.25 12.55
N LEU A 174 -1.90 10.49 12.08
CA LEU A 174 -0.77 11.39 11.78
C LEU A 174 -0.87 12.69 12.59
N GLY A 175 0.26 13.37 12.80
CA GLY A 175 0.34 14.65 13.52
C GLY A 175 0.06 14.54 15.02
N GLU A 176 0.25 13.35 15.59
CA GLU A 176 0.08 13.07 17.01
C GLU A 176 1.37 13.35 17.75
N TRP A 177 1.27 13.83 18.98
CA TRP A 177 2.42 13.96 19.89
C TRP A 177 2.12 13.29 21.22
N ASN A 178 0.97 13.57 21.82
CA ASN A 178 0.53 12.96 23.08
C ASN A 178 -0.85 12.30 22.97
N VAL A 179 -0.85 10.97 22.93
CA VAL A 179 -2.06 10.15 22.68
C VAL A 179 -3.16 10.27 23.75
N THR A 180 -2.89 10.96 24.87
CA THR A 180 -3.89 11.19 25.93
C THR A 180 -4.50 12.57 25.92
N SER A 181 -3.90 13.54 25.24
CA SER A 181 -4.50 14.86 25.07
C SER A 181 -5.36 14.90 23.81
N LYS A 182 -6.38 15.74 23.85
CA LYS A 182 -7.19 16.07 22.65
C LYS A 182 -6.58 17.20 21.83
N LYS A 183 -5.72 17.99 22.45
CA LYS A 183 -5.04 19.14 21.88
C LYS A 183 -3.65 19.16 22.50
N ASP A 184 -2.65 19.15 21.65
CA ASP A 184 -1.26 19.19 22.07
C ASP A 184 -0.76 20.62 21.94
N CYS A 185 -0.21 21.13 23.02
CA CYS A 185 0.34 22.48 23.09
C CYS A 185 1.61 22.47 23.92
N TYR A 186 2.59 23.25 23.50
CA TYR A 186 3.77 23.58 24.27
C TYR A 186 3.88 25.10 24.33
N LEU A 187 3.80 25.65 25.55
CA LEU A 187 3.62 27.09 25.78
C LEU A 187 2.37 27.62 25.05
N ASP A 188 2.53 28.64 24.21
CA ASP A 188 1.44 29.27 23.44
C ASP A 188 1.29 28.67 22.02
N ASP A 189 2.15 27.71 21.64
CA ASP A 189 2.08 27.02 20.36
C ASP A 189 1.34 25.69 20.49
N CYS A 190 0.47 25.39 19.54
CA CYS A 190 -0.39 24.21 19.57
C CYS A 190 -0.48 23.57 18.20
N SER A 191 -0.47 22.23 18.19
CA SER A 191 -0.64 21.48 16.96
C SER A 191 -2.09 21.58 16.46
N PRO A 192 -2.30 21.51 15.14
CA PRO A 192 -3.59 21.20 14.56
C PRO A 192 -4.14 19.86 15.09
N PRO A 193 -5.45 19.61 14.94
CA PRO A 193 -6.01 18.30 15.27
C PRO A 193 -5.32 17.16 14.51
N VAL A 194 -5.11 16.05 15.20
CA VAL A 194 -4.59 14.81 14.60
C VAL A 194 -5.45 14.33 13.44
N LEU A 195 -4.81 13.68 12.46
CA LEU A 195 -5.48 13.14 11.29
C LEU A 195 -5.67 11.62 11.43
N ASP A 196 -6.91 11.18 11.69
CA ASP A 196 -7.29 9.76 11.69
C ASP A 196 -7.83 9.33 10.32
N ILE A 197 -6.99 8.65 9.54
CA ILE A 197 -7.27 8.34 8.13
C ILE A 197 -7.55 6.84 7.96
N PRO A 198 -8.70 6.45 7.36
CA PRO A 198 -8.98 5.05 7.07
C PRO A 198 -7.96 4.40 6.13
N VAL A 199 -7.76 3.11 6.35
CA VAL A 199 -6.90 2.28 5.49
C VAL A 199 -7.68 1.79 4.27
N GLU A 200 -7.17 2.07 3.07
CA GLU A 200 -7.69 1.58 1.78
C GLU A 200 -7.19 0.15 1.52
N GLU A 201 -5.89 -0.06 1.68
CA GLU A 201 -5.21 -1.30 1.32
C GLU A 201 -3.95 -1.50 2.18
N VAL A 202 -3.64 -2.76 2.48
CA VAL A 202 -2.41 -3.18 3.14
C VAL A 202 -1.65 -4.13 2.23
N ILE A 203 -0.37 -3.84 2.01
CA ILE A 203 0.50 -4.55 1.06
C ILE A 203 1.75 -5.00 1.82
N ALA A 204 1.66 -6.15 2.48
CA ALA A 204 2.82 -6.78 3.08
C ALA A 204 3.72 -7.39 2.00
N HIS A 205 5.04 -7.36 2.22
CA HIS A 205 5.98 -7.98 1.29
C HIS A 205 5.63 -9.44 1.03
N GLU A 206 5.66 -9.85 -0.24
CA GLU A 206 5.22 -11.18 -0.66
C GLU A 206 6.06 -12.30 -0.07
N GLY A 207 7.34 -12.02 0.15
CA GLY A 207 8.30 -12.93 0.79
C GLY A 207 8.25 -12.96 2.32
N TYR A 208 7.38 -12.18 2.97
CA TYR A 208 7.25 -12.23 4.44
C TYR A 208 6.33 -13.37 4.88
N SER A 209 6.84 -14.19 5.81
CA SER A 209 6.13 -15.27 6.49
C SER A 209 6.04 -14.99 7.99
N ALA A 210 4.85 -15.08 8.57
CA ALA A 210 4.65 -14.86 10.01
C ALA A 210 5.23 -15.99 10.88
N ASP A 211 5.45 -17.17 10.29
CA ASP A 211 6.00 -18.35 10.95
C ASP A 211 7.54 -18.42 10.84
N ASP A 212 8.18 -17.49 10.12
CA ASP A 212 9.64 -17.40 10.05
C ASP A 212 10.19 -16.67 11.27
N ASN A 213 10.94 -17.40 12.11
CA ASN A 213 11.58 -16.85 13.30
C ASN A 213 12.57 -15.70 12.98
N ASN A 214 13.09 -15.63 11.76
CA ASN A 214 14.01 -14.57 11.34
C ASN A 214 13.29 -13.31 10.85
N GLN A 215 11.96 -13.34 10.72
CA GLN A 215 11.13 -12.24 10.22
C GLN A 215 11.69 -11.61 8.93
N GLN A 216 12.11 -12.44 7.97
CA GLN A 216 12.67 -11.92 6.72
C GLN A 216 11.63 -11.12 5.93
N ASN A 217 12.10 -10.05 5.28
CA ASN A 217 11.27 -9.13 4.49
C ASN A 217 10.16 -8.47 5.30
N ASP A 218 10.42 -8.12 6.56
CA ASP A 218 9.45 -7.48 7.46
C ASP A 218 9.17 -6.01 7.10
N ILE A 219 8.50 -5.83 5.96
CA ILE A 219 8.17 -4.52 5.38
C ILE A 219 6.79 -4.58 4.73
N ALA A 220 6.01 -3.53 4.93
CA ALA A 220 4.67 -3.39 4.37
C ALA A 220 4.33 -1.94 4.04
N LEU A 221 3.49 -1.76 3.03
CA LEU A 221 2.87 -0.49 2.70
C LEU A 221 1.42 -0.47 3.14
N ILE A 222 0.99 0.67 3.68
CA ILE A 222 -0.40 0.99 3.96
C ILE A 222 -0.80 2.12 3.03
N ARG A 223 -1.80 1.88 2.19
CA ARG A 223 -2.41 2.89 1.34
C ARG A 223 -3.57 3.55 2.07
N LEU A 224 -3.54 4.86 2.19
CA LEU A 224 -4.56 5.67 2.85
C LEU A 224 -5.77 5.88 1.94
N SER A 225 -6.99 5.94 2.48
CA SER A 225 -8.21 6.16 1.70
C SER A 225 -8.27 7.53 1.03
N THR A 226 -7.59 8.52 1.61
CA THR A 226 -7.55 9.90 1.13
C THR A 226 -6.12 10.41 1.13
N LYS A 227 -5.82 11.35 0.22
CA LYS A 227 -4.52 12.04 0.23
C LYS A 227 -4.42 12.95 1.45
N VAL A 228 -3.23 13.05 2.00
CA VAL A 228 -2.86 13.92 3.10
C VAL A 228 -2.26 15.20 2.54
N GLU A 229 -2.74 16.34 3.04
CA GLU A 229 -2.11 17.64 2.80
C GLU A 229 -0.98 17.83 3.80
N PHE A 230 0.24 18.11 3.30
CA PHE A 230 1.39 18.30 4.17
C PHE A 230 1.34 19.65 4.88
N ASN A 231 1.78 19.66 6.13
CA ASN A 231 1.93 20.85 6.98
C ASN A 231 3.08 20.61 7.97
N ASP A 232 3.35 21.54 8.88
CA ASP A 232 4.49 21.43 9.80
C ASP A 232 4.49 20.19 10.71
N PHE A 233 3.31 19.64 11.02
CA PHE A 233 3.13 18.47 11.87
C PHE A 233 2.94 17.16 11.09
N VAL A 234 2.77 17.24 9.77
CA VAL A 234 2.52 16.09 8.89
C VAL A 234 3.32 16.25 7.60
N LYS A 235 4.49 15.60 7.53
CA LYS A 235 5.39 15.60 6.36
C LYS A 235 5.95 14.20 6.15
N PRO A 236 6.31 13.82 4.92
CA PRO A 236 6.86 12.49 4.66
C PRO A 236 8.34 12.41 5.06
N ILE A 237 8.84 11.22 5.39
CA ILE A 237 10.27 10.94 5.50
C ILE A 237 10.86 10.61 4.13
N CYS A 238 12.14 10.92 3.93
CA CYS A 238 12.83 10.53 2.70
C CYS A 238 13.18 9.04 2.70
N LEU A 239 13.14 8.43 1.50
CA LEU A 239 13.62 7.07 1.28
C LEU A 239 15.03 7.08 0.67
N PRO A 240 15.89 6.10 0.98
CA PRO A 240 17.21 5.97 0.38
C PRO A 240 17.09 5.44 -1.06
N ILE A 241 16.70 6.29 -2.01
CA ILE A 241 16.44 5.88 -3.41
C ILE A 241 17.71 5.86 -4.27
N THR A 242 18.74 6.62 -3.90
CA THR A 242 19.99 6.70 -4.66
C THR A 242 20.83 5.43 -4.43
N PRO A 243 21.61 4.98 -5.43
CA PRO A 243 22.53 3.85 -5.25
C PRO A 243 23.53 4.07 -4.11
N GLU A 244 24.00 5.32 -3.93
CA GLU A 244 24.91 5.69 -2.85
C GLU A 244 24.29 5.43 -1.47
N LEU A 245 23.04 5.88 -1.25
CA LEU A 245 22.35 5.66 0.01
C LEU A 245 21.97 4.19 0.24
N ARG A 246 21.64 3.45 -0.83
CA ARG A 246 21.30 2.02 -0.74
C ARG A 246 22.50 1.12 -0.45
N ASN A 247 23.69 1.52 -0.90
CA ASN A 247 24.92 0.77 -0.68
C ASN A 247 25.70 1.25 0.55
N ASN A 248 25.22 2.29 1.23
CA ASN A 248 25.81 2.75 2.48
C ASN A 248 25.41 1.82 3.63
N LEU A 249 26.40 1.40 4.43
CA LEU A 249 26.19 0.56 5.59
C LEU A 249 25.78 1.37 6.84
N PHE A 250 25.99 2.69 6.81
CA PHE A 250 25.77 3.61 7.93
C PHE A 250 26.52 3.23 9.22
N ASP A 251 27.57 2.40 9.11
CA ASP A 251 28.39 1.98 10.23
C ASP A 251 29.06 3.19 10.90
N GLY A 252 28.90 3.29 12.23
CA GLY A 252 29.46 4.38 13.02
C GLY A 252 28.69 5.71 12.96
N TYR A 253 27.56 5.77 12.24
CA TYR A 253 26.65 6.91 12.30
C TYR A 253 25.71 6.79 13.51
N TYR A 254 25.49 7.91 14.21
CA TYR A 254 24.42 8.00 15.18
C TYR A 254 23.08 8.13 14.46
N MET A 255 22.14 7.27 14.80
CA MET A 255 20.76 7.29 14.32
C MET A 255 19.81 7.57 15.47
N GLU A 256 18.62 8.07 15.13
CA GLU A 256 17.57 8.43 16.08
C GLU A 256 16.42 7.43 15.99
N VAL A 257 15.81 7.11 17.13
CA VAL A 257 14.67 6.17 17.21
C VAL A 257 13.50 6.86 17.88
N ALA A 258 12.50 7.23 17.08
CA ALA A 258 11.33 7.91 17.57
C ALA A 258 10.13 6.98 17.79
N GLY A 259 9.33 7.23 18.84
CA GLY A 259 8.04 6.57 19.00
C GLY A 259 7.36 6.73 20.36
N TRP A 260 6.29 5.97 20.56
CA TRP A 260 5.47 5.94 21.80
C TRP A 260 5.60 4.60 22.56
N GLY A 261 6.69 3.87 22.33
CA GLY A 261 6.94 2.55 22.93
C GLY A 261 7.17 2.64 24.45
N LYS A 262 6.94 1.54 25.17
CA LYS A 262 7.24 1.45 26.61
C LYS A 262 8.76 1.48 26.83
N THR A 263 9.25 2.39 27.66
CA THR A 263 10.61 2.34 28.21
C THR A 263 10.60 1.63 29.56
N GLU A 264 11.78 1.31 30.11
CA GLU A 264 11.92 0.67 31.43
C GLU A 264 11.27 1.47 32.58
N THR A 265 10.97 2.76 32.37
CA THR A 265 10.51 3.69 33.42
C THR A 265 9.06 4.15 33.28
N SER A 266 8.31 3.82 32.21
CA SER A 266 6.97 4.39 32.00
C SER A 266 6.12 3.68 30.93
N ASN A 267 4.79 3.65 31.14
CA ASN A 267 3.82 3.47 30.04
C ASN A 267 3.73 4.82 29.30
N LEU A 268 4.57 5.03 28.30
CA LEU A 268 4.68 6.34 27.66
C LEU A 268 3.49 6.64 26.75
N LEU A 269 3.04 7.88 26.82
CA LEU A 269 1.89 8.43 26.10
C LEU A 269 2.32 9.56 25.15
N ARG A 270 3.58 9.98 25.21
CA ARG A 270 4.18 11.04 24.40
C ARG A 270 5.27 10.47 23.50
N MET A 271 5.53 11.12 22.38
CA MET A 271 6.63 10.76 21.48
C MET A 271 7.97 11.08 22.13
N LEU A 272 8.91 10.13 22.08
CA LEU A 272 10.30 10.26 22.55
C LEU A 272 11.27 9.92 21.42
N ASN A 273 12.52 10.37 21.54
CA ASN A 273 13.68 10.02 20.70
C ASN A 273 14.79 9.24 21.44
#